data_AF-A0AAU9N3N5-F1
#
_entry.id   AF-A0AAU9N3N5-F1
#
_cell.length_a   1.000
_cell.length_b   1.000
_cell.length_c   1.000
_cell.angle_alpha   90.00
_cell.angle_beta   90.00
_cell.angle_gamma   90.00
#
_symmetry.space_group_name_H-M   'P 1'
#
loop_
_entity.id
_entity.type
_entity.pdbx_description
1 polymer ?
#
loop_
_entity_poly.entity_id
_entity_poly.type
_entity_poly.pdbx_seq_one_letter_code
_entity_poly.pdbx_strand_id
1 'polypeptide(L)'
;MGSLPLYFFSIFKAPIGVIESLEKTRSRFLWGGNDEKTKIHWVAWKKIQAKKENGGLGVGSLRALNCALLMKWIWRLKGPLNSIWKSVIMGIHNIHRKPLSSLFKKSINGVWGNIVKVMGDIESLGIAPSNLFFVNVGNGEHTCFWTDVWIGSSPPSDRFPHIFALEKRKSAYIAERNCIDDFNAAWKRKPSTMVEADELSQIHSIINSTELSRERDSWRFTLAPDGEFRVHLIREYIDLKAVTVISLEFE
;
A
#
# COMPACT_ATOMS: atom_id res chain seq x y z
N MET A 1 -3.15 -18.74 19.81
CA MET A 1 -2.80 -19.14 18.43
C MET A 1 -1.28 -19.22 18.37
N GLY A 2 -0.72 -20.40 18.09
CA GLY A 2 0.75 -20.59 18.07
C GLY A 2 1.46 -19.77 16.98
N SER A 3 2.78 -19.85 16.93
CA SER A 3 3.63 -19.15 15.96
C SER A 3 3.40 -19.60 14.51
N LEU A 4 2.90 -20.83 14.30
CA LEU A 4 2.80 -21.45 12.98
C LEU A 4 1.74 -20.80 12.05
N PRO A 5 0.48 -20.57 12.46
CA PRO A 5 -0.48 -19.86 11.61
C PRO A 5 -0.03 -18.43 11.27
N LEU A 6 0.59 -17.72 12.22
CA LEU A 6 1.14 -16.38 12.00
C LEU A 6 2.26 -16.38 10.97
N TYR A 7 3.12 -17.41 11.01
CA TYR A 7 4.17 -17.59 10.00
C TYR A 7 3.58 -17.74 8.59
N PHE A 8 2.61 -18.65 8.40
CA PHE A 8 1.96 -18.84 7.10
C PHE A 8 1.23 -17.57 6.63
N PHE A 9 0.52 -16.89 7.53
CA PHE A 9 -0.14 -15.62 7.23
C PHE A 9 0.84 -14.51 6.87
N SER A 10 2.09 -14.61 7.30
CA SER A 10 3.11 -13.63 6.96
C SER A 10 3.68 -13.81 5.57
N ILE A 11 3.61 -14.99 4.97
CA ILE A 11 4.26 -15.30 3.68
C ILE A 11 3.23 -15.52 2.56
N PHE A 12 2.05 -16.06 2.90
CA PHE A 12 1.03 -16.42 1.93
C PHE A 12 -0.25 -15.61 2.10
N LYS A 13 -0.83 -15.21 0.97
CA LYS A 13 -2.21 -14.73 0.92
C LYS A 13 -3.14 -15.89 1.26
N ALA A 14 -3.82 -15.82 2.41
CA ALA A 14 -4.68 -16.90 2.87
C ALA A 14 -5.97 -16.95 2.01
N PRO A 15 -6.38 -18.13 1.53
CA PRO A 15 -7.66 -18.28 0.85
C PRO A 15 -8.82 -17.88 1.75
N ILE A 16 -9.87 -17.28 1.17
CA ILE A 16 -11.04 -16.79 1.92
C ILE A 16 -11.67 -17.92 2.76
N GLY A 17 -11.86 -19.12 2.19
CA GLY A 17 -12.42 -20.25 2.92
C GLY A 17 -11.56 -20.70 4.12
N VAL A 18 -10.23 -20.57 4.06
CA VAL A 18 -9.35 -20.84 5.21
C VAL A 18 -9.55 -19.79 6.30
N ILE A 19 -9.62 -18.51 5.90
CA ILE A 19 -9.90 -17.41 6.84
C ILE A 19 -11.25 -17.63 7.51
N GLU A 20 -12.30 -17.92 6.75
CA GLU A 20 -13.66 -18.15 7.27
C GLU A 20 -13.72 -19.36 8.21
N SER A 21 -13.07 -20.46 7.86
CA SER A 21 -12.98 -21.64 8.72
C SER A 21 -12.28 -21.30 10.05
N LEU A 22 -11.16 -20.57 10.00
CA LEU A 22 -10.44 -20.13 11.20
C LEU A 22 -11.26 -19.14 12.04
N GLU A 23 -11.97 -18.20 11.42
CA GLU A 23 -12.86 -17.27 12.12
C GLU A 23 -14.04 -18.02 12.76
N LYS A 24 -14.60 -19.04 12.10
CA LYS A 24 -15.65 -19.91 12.66
C LYS A 24 -15.13 -20.71 13.85
N THR A 25 -13.87 -21.13 13.84
CA THR A 25 -13.25 -21.79 15.01
C THR A 25 -13.02 -20.80 16.15
N ARG A 26 -12.55 -19.58 15.85
CA ARG A 26 -12.41 -18.50 16.86
C ARG A 26 -13.75 -18.15 17.50
N SER A 27 -14.82 -18.06 16.70
CA SER A 27 -16.16 -17.74 17.19
C SER A 27 -16.74 -18.88 18.02
N ARG A 28 -16.64 -20.14 17.58
CA ARG A 28 -17.07 -21.31 18.35
C ARG A 28 -16.35 -21.40 19.70
N PHE A 29 -15.04 -21.17 19.72
CA PHE A 29 -14.26 -21.13 20.95
C PHE A 29 -14.80 -20.06 21.92
N LEU A 30 -15.01 -18.83 21.45
CA LEU A 30 -15.50 -17.73 22.30
C LEU A 30 -16.90 -18.02 22.85
N TRP A 31 -17.78 -18.55 22.02
CA TRP A 31 -19.16 -18.86 22.41
C TRP A 31 -19.31 -20.20 23.12
N GLY A 32 -18.22 -20.95 23.32
CA GLY A 32 -18.24 -22.25 23.98
C GLY A 32 -19.11 -23.29 23.28
N GLY A 33 -19.22 -23.21 21.94
CA GLY A 33 -19.89 -24.21 21.13
C GLY A 33 -18.95 -25.38 20.79
N ASN A 34 -19.46 -26.60 20.85
CA ASN A 34 -18.81 -27.83 20.35
C ASN A 34 -19.56 -28.31 19.09
N ASP A 35 -18.98 -29.24 18.32
CA ASP A 35 -19.62 -29.86 17.16
C ASP A 35 -20.95 -30.56 17.53
N GLU A 36 -21.16 -30.92 18.80
CA GLU A 36 -22.39 -31.54 19.31
C GLU A 36 -23.39 -30.56 19.95
N LYS A 37 -22.94 -29.38 20.40
CA LYS A 37 -23.78 -28.42 21.15
C LYS A 37 -23.49 -26.97 20.73
N THR A 38 -24.46 -26.34 20.09
CA THR A 38 -24.43 -24.90 19.77
C THR A 38 -24.97 -24.10 20.96
N LYS A 39 -24.23 -23.07 21.38
CA LYS A 39 -24.70 -22.07 22.35
C LYS A 39 -25.20 -20.83 21.60
N ILE A 40 -26.16 -20.12 22.20
CA ILE A 40 -26.74 -18.91 21.61
C ILE A 40 -25.64 -17.83 21.46
N HIS A 41 -25.58 -17.24 20.27
CA HIS A 41 -24.69 -16.11 19.97
C HIS A 41 -25.38 -14.79 20.33
N TRP A 42 -25.05 -14.22 21.48
CA TRP A 42 -25.65 -12.96 21.96
C TRP A 42 -25.17 -11.72 21.19
N VAL A 43 -24.01 -11.80 20.54
CA VAL A 43 -23.42 -10.70 19.80
C VAL A 43 -22.89 -11.21 18.46
N ALA A 44 -23.09 -10.45 17.39
CA ALA A 44 -22.53 -10.80 16.09
C ALA A 44 -20.99 -10.87 16.16
N TRP A 45 -20.38 -11.88 15.52
CA TRP A 45 -18.91 -12.03 15.50
C TRP A 45 -18.20 -10.79 14.93
N LYS A 46 -18.78 -10.18 13.89
CA LYS A 46 -18.28 -8.94 13.29
C LYS A 46 -18.20 -7.78 14.29
N LYS A 47 -19.18 -7.66 15.19
CA LYS A 47 -19.18 -6.64 16.26
C LYS A 47 -18.07 -6.92 17.28
N ILE A 48 -17.81 -8.18 17.61
CA ILE A 48 -16.71 -8.55 18.53
C ILE A 48 -15.34 -8.25 17.92
N GLN A 49 -15.19 -8.38 16.60
CA GLN A 49 -13.94 -8.07 15.92
C GLN A 49 -13.59 -6.57 15.97
N ALA A 50 -14.59 -5.68 16.03
CA ALA A 50 -14.37 -4.24 16.09
C ALA A 50 -13.59 -3.81 17.35
N LYS A 51 -12.98 -2.63 17.31
CA LYS A 51 -12.27 -2.04 18.47
C LYS A 51 -13.21 -1.85 19.66
N LYS A 52 -12.64 -1.81 20.87
CA LYS A 52 -13.38 -1.53 22.11
C LYS A 52 -14.11 -0.20 22.06
N GLU A 53 -13.47 0.82 21.48
CA GLU A 53 -14.05 2.15 21.23
C GLU A 53 -15.32 2.09 20.37
N ASN A 54 -15.40 1.12 19.45
CA ASN A 54 -16.56 0.91 18.57
C ASN A 54 -17.52 -0.16 19.12
N GLY A 55 -17.46 -0.46 20.42
CA GLY A 55 -18.35 -1.41 21.10
C GLY A 55 -18.04 -2.90 20.83
N GLY A 56 -16.84 -3.21 20.35
CA GLY A 56 -16.34 -4.58 20.16
C GLY A 56 -15.33 -5.04 21.21
N LEU A 57 -14.69 -6.18 20.99
CA LEU A 57 -13.67 -6.75 21.90
C LEU A 57 -12.23 -6.47 21.44
N GLY A 58 -12.05 -5.94 20.22
CA GLY A 58 -10.74 -5.64 19.62
C GLY A 58 -10.01 -6.86 19.09
N VAL A 59 -10.72 -7.97 18.86
CA VAL A 59 -10.13 -9.24 18.43
C VAL A 59 -9.62 -9.17 16.98
N GLY A 60 -10.20 -8.28 16.16
CA GLY A 60 -9.85 -7.93 14.78
C GLY A 60 -9.94 -9.07 13.76
N SER A 61 -10.02 -8.71 12.48
CA SER A 61 -10.16 -9.67 11.39
C SER A 61 -8.85 -10.40 11.08
N LEU A 62 -8.92 -11.72 10.86
CA LEU A 62 -7.82 -12.51 10.32
C LEU A 62 -7.48 -12.09 8.88
N ARG A 63 -8.47 -11.64 8.10
CA ARG A 63 -8.24 -11.12 6.76
C ARG A 63 -7.39 -9.85 6.82
N ALA A 64 -7.77 -8.91 7.69
CA ALA A 64 -6.99 -7.68 7.88
C ALA A 64 -5.58 -7.98 8.40
N LEU A 65 -5.43 -8.95 9.31
CA LEU A 65 -4.11 -9.39 9.80
C LEU A 65 -3.24 -9.99 8.69
N ASN A 66 -3.79 -10.86 7.83
CA ASN A 66 -3.06 -11.43 6.70
C ASN A 66 -2.62 -10.34 5.71
N CYS A 67 -3.52 -9.43 5.33
CA CYS A 67 -3.18 -8.29 4.48
C CYS A 67 -2.08 -7.41 5.09
N ALA A 68 -2.21 -7.09 6.38
CA ALA A 68 -1.24 -6.29 7.14
C ALA A 68 0.16 -6.93 7.17
N LEU A 69 0.22 -8.23 7.42
CA LEU A 69 1.49 -8.97 7.46
C LEU A 69 2.14 -9.02 6.07
N LEU A 70 1.36 -9.19 5.00
CA LEU A 70 1.89 -9.20 3.64
C LEU A 70 2.35 -7.81 3.20
N MET A 71 1.67 -6.74 3.63
CA MET A 71 2.09 -5.36 3.40
C MET A 71 3.47 -5.05 4.01
N LYS A 72 3.86 -5.75 5.09
CA LYS A 72 5.21 -5.65 5.67
C LYS A 72 6.32 -5.98 4.66
N TRP A 73 6.06 -6.90 3.72
CA TRP A 73 7.05 -7.23 2.69
C TRP A 73 7.14 -6.15 1.62
N ILE A 74 6.04 -5.50 1.28
CA ILE A 74 6.03 -4.33 0.39
C ILE A 74 6.83 -3.19 1.02
N TRP A 75 6.66 -2.95 2.32
CA TRP A 75 7.48 -2.00 3.07
C TRP A 75 8.97 -2.36 3.04
N ARG A 76 9.31 -3.63 3.29
CA ARG A 76 10.71 -4.12 3.23
C ARG A 76 11.33 -3.93 1.85
N LEU A 77 10.54 -3.96 0.78
CA LEU A 77 11.01 -3.70 -0.58
C LEU A 77 11.34 -2.23 -0.81
N LYS A 78 10.55 -1.33 -0.22
CA LYS A 78 10.79 0.12 -0.26
C LYS A 78 11.97 0.55 0.60
N GLY A 79 12.32 -0.23 1.62
CA GLY A 79 13.52 -0.04 2.45
C GLY A 79 14.86 -0.06 1.69
N PRO A 80 15.98 0.08 2.43
CA PRO A 80 17.31 0.29 1.87
C PRO A 80 17.72 -0.82 0.87
N LEU A 81 18.43 -0.40 -0.17
CA LEU A 81 18.89 -1.27 -1.29
C LEU A 81 19.76 -2.44 -0.85
N ASN A 82 20.46 -2.32 0.29
CA ASN A 82 21.45 -3.28 0.76
C ASN A 82 20.83 -4.51 1.46
N SER A 83 19.50 -4.64 1.46
CA SER A 83 18.83 -5.81 2.01
C SER A 83 19.01 -7.02 1.09
N ILE A 84 19.62 -8.10 1.59
CA ILE A 84 19.79 -9.37 0.87
C ILE A 84 18.45 -9.85 0.30
N TRP A 85 17.37 -9.74 1.09
CA TRP A 85 16.04 -10.12 0.65
C TRP A 85 15.57 -9.32 -0.57
N LYS A 86 15.84 -8.00 -0.60
CA LYS A 86 15.50 -7.14 -1.74
C LYS A 86 16.30 -7.54 -2.98
N SER A 87 17.59 -7.82 -2.81
CA SER A 87 18.45 -8.33 -3.90
C SER A 87 17.93 -9.65 -4.48
N VAL A 88 17.49 -10.59 -3.62
CA VAL A 88 16.92 -11.87 -4.05
C VAL A 88 15.64 -11.64 -4.87
N ILE A 89 14.70 -10.82 -4.38
CA ILE A 89 13.45 -10.52 -5.11
C ILE A 89 13.74 -9.83 -6.45
N MET A 90 14.66 -8.88 -6.48
CA MET A 90 15.08 -8.21 -7.71
C MET A 90 15.74 -9.17 -8.71
N GLY A 91 16.52 -10.14 -8.22
CA GLY A 91 17.17 -11.17 -9.03
C GLY A 91 16.17 -12.16 -9.64
N ILE A 92 15.26 -12.71 -8.81
CA ILE A 92 14.22 -13.66 -9.24
C ILE A 92 13.36 -13.06 -10.35
N HIS A 93 13.00 -11.78 -10.24
CA HIS A 93 12.14 -11.11 -11.21
C HIS A 93 12.90 -10.34 -12.31
N ASN A 94 14.24 -10.38 -12.30
CA ASN A 94 15.11 -9.70 -13.27
C ASN A 94 14.81 -8.19 -13.42
N ILE A 95 14.83 -7.47 -12.29
CA ILE A 95 14.42 -6.06 -12.17
C ILE A 95 15.59 -5.12 -11.82
N HIS A 96 16.83 -5.60 -11.87
CA HIS A 96 18.02 -4.77 -11.58
C HIS A 96 18.11 -3.47 -12.39
N ARG A 97 17.55 -3.42 -13.60
CA ARG A 97 17.54 -2.24 -14.48
C ARG A 97 16.13 -1.69 -14.75
N LYS A 98 15.12 -2.15 -14.00
CA LYS A 98 13.73 -1.76 -14.18
C LYS A 98 13.26 -0.98 -12.94
N PRO A 99 12.30 -0.06 -13.09
CA PRO A 99 11.74 0.64 -11.95
C PRO A 99 11.08 -0.35 -10.99
N LEU A 100 11.10 -0.04 -9.70
CA LEU A 100 10.49 -0.88 -8.67
C LEU A 100 8.99 -1.10 -8.92
N SER A 101 8.32 -0.16 -9.60
CA SER A 101 6.94 -0.27 -10.07
C SER A 101 6.67 -1.52 -10.92
N SER A 102 7.70 -2.06 -11.59
CA SER A 102 7.58 -3.30 -12.35
C SER A 102 7.30 -4.53 -11.48
N LEU A 103 7.68 -4.51 -10.19
CA LEU A 103 7.36 -5.56 -9.22
C LEU A 103 5.90 -5.53 -8.76
N PHE A 104 5.15 -4.48 -9.08
CA PHE A 104 3.75 -4.35 -8.68
C PHE A 104 2.77 -4.71 -9.81
N LYS A 105 3.27 -5.31 -10.90
CA LYS A 105 2.43 -5.77 -12.01
C LYS A 105 1.65 -7.03 -11.64
N LYS A 106 0.36 -7.05 -12.02
CA LYS A 106 -0.55 -8.21 -11.83
C LYS A 106 -0.10 -9.49 -12.54
N SER A 107 0.79 -9.39 -13.53
CA SER A 107 1.31 -10.52 -14.31
C SER A 107 2.39 -11.32 -13.57
N ILE A 108 2.87 -10.86 -12.42
CA ILE A 108 3.88 -11.60 -11.66
C ILE A 108 3.21 -12.77 -10.94
N ASN A 109 3.76 -13.96 -11.16
CA ASN A 109 3.29 -15.20 -10.56
C ASN A 109 4.14 -15.60 -9.34
N GLY A 110 3.63 -16.55 -8.56
CA GLY A 110 4.31 -17.08 -7.37
C GLY A 110 4.01 -16.31 -6.09
N VAL A 111 4.87 -16.51 -5.08
CA VAL A 111 4.69 -15.95 -3.72
C VAL A 111 4.64 -14.42 -3.75
N TRP A 112 5.55 -13.79 -4.50
CA TRP A 112 5.55 -12.34 -4.66
C TRP A 112 4.28 -11.82 -5.35
N GLY A 113 3.83 -12.50 -6.41
CA GLY A 113 2.56 -12.17 -7.07
C GLY A 113 1.37 -12.19 -6.12
N ASN A 114 1.34 -13.14 -5.18
CA ASN A 114 0.31 -13.19 -4.15
C ASN A 114 0.40 -12.03 -3.15
N ILE A 115 1.61 -11.58 -2.78
CA ILE A 115 1.81 -10.38 -1.96
C ILE A 115 1.31 -9.14 -2.71
N VAL A 116 1.65 -9.01 -4.00
CA VAL A 116 1.20 -7.87 -4.84
C VAL A 116 -0.31 -7.81 -4.96
N LYS A 117 -0.98 -8.97 -5.09
CA LYS A 117 -2.45 -9.05 -5.13
C LYS A 117 -3.14 -8.50 -3.88
N VAL A 118 -2.46 -8.45 -2.73
CA VAL A 118 -3.01 -7.84 -1.51
C VAL A 118 -3.22 -6.35 -1.66
N MET A 119 -2.38 -5.66 -2.45
CA MET A 119 -2.60 -4.24 -2.73
C MET A 119 -3.94 -4.04 -3.44
N GLY A 120 -4.27 -4.89 -4.41
CA GLY A 120 -5.58 -4.84 -5.08
C GLY A 120 -6.76 -5.16 -4.15
N ASP A 121 -6.59 -6.08 -3.19
CA ASP A 121 -7.61 -6.35 -2.18
C ASP A 121 -7.84 -5.12 -1.28
N ILE A 122 -6.78 -4.38 -0.94
CA ILE A 122 -6.86 -3.16 -0.13
C ILE A 122 -7.47 -2.02 -0.93
N GLU A 123 -7.13 -1.89 -2.22
CA GLU A 123 -7.78 -0.95 -3.15
C GLU A 123 -9.29 -1.18 -3.22
N SER A 124 -9.73 -2.44 -3.22
CA SER A 124 -11.17 -2.77 -3.23
C SER A 124 -11.92 -2.32 -1.97
N LEU A 125 -11.20 -2.01 -0.89
CA LEU A 125 -11.75 -1.44 0.34
C LEU A 125 -11.73 0.10 0.36
N GLY A 126 -11.41 0.73 -0.78
CA GLY A 126 -11.30 2.19 -0.90
C GLY A 126 -10.03 2.76 -0.26
N ILE A 127 -9.02 1.92 0.00
CA ILE A 127 -7.72 2.36 0.49
C ILE A 127 -6.73 2.32 -0.66
N ALA A 128 -6.24 3.49 -1.10
CA ALA A 128 -5.13 3.56 -2.06
C ALA A 128 -3.81 3.14 -1.37
N PRO A 129 -3.17 2.02 -1.75
CA PRO A 129 -1.94 1.55 -1.11
C PRO A 129 -0.75 2.49 -1.34
N SER A 130 -0.76 3.25 -2.43
CA SER A 130 0.20 4.33 -2.69
C SER A 130 0.22 5.36 -1.57
N ASN A 131 -0.95 5.78 -1.08
CA ASN A 131 -1.08 6.81 -0.05
C ASN A 131 -0.64 6.34 1.35
N LEU A 132 -0.38 5.03 1.52
CA LEU A 132 0.17 4.48 2.76
C LEU A 132 1.68 4.74 2.91
N PHE A 133 2.34 5.12 1.82
CA PHE A 133 3.78 5.28 1.76
C PHE A 133 4.14 6.66 1.23
N PHE A 134 4.89 7.42 2.01
CA PHE A 134 5.41 8.73 1.64
C PHE A 134 6.92 8.64 1.44
N VAL A 135 7.46 9.40 0.50
CA VAL A 135 8.91 9.49 0.25
C VAL A 135 9.41 10.85 0.67
N ASN A 136 10.36 10.84 1.60
CA ASN A 136 11.21 11.99 1.83
C ASN A 136 12.31 11.97 0.76
N VAL A 137 12.20 12.90 -0.18
CA VAL A 137 13.16 13.05 -1.28
C VAL A 137 14.49 13.53 -0.72
N GLY A 138 15.56 12.78 -0.99
CA GLY A 138 16.94 13.20 -0.80
C GLY A 138 17.54 13.48 -2.17
N ASN A 139 18.26 12.50 -2.71
CA ASN A 139 18.89 12.59 -4.02
C ASN A 139 17.95 12.32 -5.21
N GLY A 140 16.76 11.76 -4.98
CA GLY A 140 15.73 11.56 -6.00
C GLY A 140 16.02 10.45 -7.03
N GLU A 141 17.07 9.64 -6.85
CA GLU A 141 17.51 8.62 -7.81
C GLU A 141 16.61 7.36 -7.81
N HIS A 142 15.86 7.14 -6.73
CA HIS A 142 15.04 5.95 -6.55
C HIS A 142 13.57 6.25 -6.24
N THR A 143 13.17 7.51 -6.45
CA THR A 143 11.80 7.97 -6.29
C THR A 143 11.20 8.30 -7.65
N CYS A 144 10.12 7.61 -8.01
CA CYS A 144 9.42 7.86 -9.27
C CYS A 144 8.59 9.13 -9.14
N PHE A 145 8.80 10.08 -10.05
CA PHE A 145 8.18 11.39 -9.99
C PHE A 145 6.64 11.31 -9.98
N TRP A 146 6.06 10.45 -10.83
CA TRP A 146 4.61 10.42 -11.03
C TRP A 146 3.86 9.46 -10.12
N THR A 147 4.46 8.31 -9.81
CA THR A 147 3.75 7.19 -9.17
C THR A 147 3.97 7.09 -7.67
N ASP A 148 5.05 7.69 -7.15
CA ASP A 148 5.33 7.69 -5.71
C ASP A 148 4.76 8.95 -5.05
N VAL A 149 4.36 8.85 -3.78
CA VAL A 149 3.85 9.99 -3.02
C VAL A 149 5.04 10.69 -2.34
N TRP A 150 5.48 11.79 -2.93
CA TRP A 150 6.55 12.61 -2.36
C TRP A 150 6.13 14.08 -2.16
N ILE A 151 4.91 14.43 -2.61
CA ILE A 151 4.30 15.75 -2.40
C ILE A 151 2.86 15.55 -1.95
N GLY A 152 2.47 16.16 -0.83
CA GLY A 152 1.10 16.09 -0.33
C GLY A 152 0.72 14.67 0.09
N SER A 153 -0.51 14.25 -0.23
CA SER A 153 -1.12 13.00 0.26
C SER A 153 -1.42 11.96 -0.82
N SER A 154 -1.19 12.28 -2.10
CA SER A 154 -1.43 11.40 -3.24
C SER A 154 -0.32 11.55 -4.29
N PRO A 155 -0.13 10.54 -5.16
CA PRO A 155 0.87 10.62 -6.23
C PRO A 155 0.60 11.80 -7.17
N PRO A 156 1.63 12.43 -7.74
CA PRO A 156 1.44 13.49 -8.73
C PRO A 156 0.61 13.06 -9.95
N SER A 157 0.58 11.76 -10.30
CA SER A 157 -0.29 11.24 -11.37
C SER A 157 -1.77 11.45 -11.12
N ASP A 158 -2.18 11.41 -9.85
CA ASP A 158 -3.58 11.52 -9.45
C ASP A 158 -3.98 12.99 -9.30
N ARG A 159 -3.02 13.84 -8.91
CA ARG A 159 -3.23 15.27 -8.73
C ARG A 159 -3.16 16.06 -10.04
N PHE A 160 -2.35 15.61 -10.99
CA PHE A 160 -2.13 16.26 -12.29
C PHE A 160 -2.33 15.27 -13.45
N PRO A 161 -3.56 14.75 -13.63
CA PRO A 161 -3.83 13.70 -14.60
C PRO A 161 -3.63 14.16 -16.05
N HIS A 162 -3.84 15.45 -16.35
CA HIS A 162 -3.73 15.97 -17.71
C HIS A 162 -2.26 16.02 -18.15
N ILE A 163 -1.38 16.57 -17.32
CA ILE A 163 0.06 16.56 -17.61
C ILE A 163 0.61 15.14 -17.60
N PHE A 164 0.17 14.28 -16.68
CA PHE A 164 0.58 12.87 -16.67
C PHE A 164 0.18 12.11 -17.95
N ALA A 165 -0.92 12.48 -18.60
CA ALA A 165 -1.32 11.89 -19.88
C ALA A 165 -0.38 12.26 -21.04
N LEU A 166 0.20 13.48 -20.98
CA LEU A 166 1.16 13.99 -21.95
C LEU A 166 2.57 13.41 -21.79
N GLU A 167 2.87 12.84 -20.62
CA GLU A 167 4.17 12.29 -20.30
C GLU A 167 4.57 11.10 -21.20
N LYS A 168 5.76 11.16 -21.80
CA LYS A 168 6.35 10.02 -22.54
C LYS A 168 6.87 8.95 -21.59
N ARG A 169 7.55 9.34 -20.50
CA ARG A 169 8.18 8.43 -19.53
C ARG A 169 7.49 8.51 -18.17
N LYS A 170 6.44 7.70 -17.99
CA LYS A 170 5.66 7.63 -16.74
C LYS A 170 6.44 7.09 -15.54
N SER A 171 7.56 6.40 -15.78
CA SER A 171 8.45 5.86 -14.75
C SER A 171 9.74 6.67 -14.57
N ALA A 172 9.73 7.97 -14.91
CA ALA A 172 10.88 8.84 -14.71
C ALA A 172 11.14 9.08 -13.20
N TYR A 173 12.41 9.16 -12.82
CA TYR A 173 12.82 9.49 -11.46
C TYR A 173 12.88 11.00 -11.23
N ILE A 174 12.83 11.44 -9.97
CA ILE A 174 12.92 12.86 -9.62
C ILE A 174 14.28 13.44 -10.02
N ALA A 175 15.37 12.71 -9.77
CA ALA A 175 16.72 13.14 -10.18
C ALA A 175 16.83 13.37 -11.69
N GLU A 176 16.21 12.51 -12.50
CA GLU A 176 16.18 12.68 -13.95
C GLU A 176 15.37 13.91 -14.35
N ARG A 177 14.32 14.27 -13.60
CA ARG A 177 13.44 15.40 -13.90
C ARG A 177 14.02 16.74 -13.48
N ASN A 178 14.76 16.76 -12.38
CA ASN A 178 15.38 17.98 -11.88
C ASN A 178 16.57 18.44 -12.74
N CYS A 179 17.20 17.51 -13.46
CA CYS A 179 18.37 17.79 -14.31
C CYS A 179 18.04 18.14 -15.77
N ILE A 180 16.77 18.12 -16.20
CA ILE A 180 16.40 18.43 -17.58
C ILE A 180 16.13 19.93 -17.69
N ASP A 181 17.01 20.66 -18.38
CA ASP A 181 16.89 22.11 -18.65
C ASP A 181 15.59 22.48 -19.41
N ASP A 182 14.97 21.51 -20.12
CA ASP A 182 13.66 21.67 -20.76
C ASP A 182 12.68 20.57 -20.34
N PHE A 183 12.00 20.77 -19.22
CA PHE A 183 10.95 19.87 -18.71
C PHE A 183 9.87 19.55 -19.77
N ASN A 184 9.67 20.43 -20.76
CA ASN A 184 8.70 20.25 -21.84
C ASN A 184 9.14 19.23 -22.92
N ALA A 185 10.44 18.95 -23.04
CA ALA A 185 10.98 17.99 -24.01
C ALA A 185 10.50 16.54 -23.75
N ALA A 186 10.08 16.27 -22.51
CA ALA A 186 9.61 14.98 -22.07
C ALA A 186 8.17 14.65 -22.50
N TRP A 187 7.40 15.60 -23.04
CA TRP A 187 6.00 15.38 -23.39
C TRP A 187 5.77 14.97 -24.84
N LYS A 188 4.68 14.23 -25.06
CA LYS A 188 4.20 13.80 -26.38
C LYS A 188 3.78 14.99 -27.24
N ARG A 189 3.15 15.99 -26.63
CA ARG A 189 2.80 17.27 -27.23
C ARG A 189 2.93 18.37 -26.19
N LYS A 190 2.96 19.62 -26.66
CA LYS A 190 2.88 20.78 -25.77
C LYS A 190 1.47 20.87 -25.14
N PRO A 191 1.35 21.38 -23.91
CA PRO A 191 0.10 21.74 -23.28
C PRO A 191 -0.61 22.74 -24.17
N SER A 192 -1.91 22.56 -24.35
CA SER A 192 -2.72 23.42 -25.23
C SER A 192 -3.95 23.97 -24.53
N THR A 193 -4.36 23.36 -23.42
CA THR A 193 -5.51 23.83 -22.64
C THR A 193 -5.06 24.66 -21.43
N MET A 194 -5.94 25.54 -20.95
CA MET A 194 -5.68 26.35 -19.75
C MET A 194 -5.46 25.47 -18.51
N VAL A 195 -6.18 24.35 -18.39
CA VAL A 195 -6.03 23.40 -17.29
C VAL A 195 -4.64 22.76 -17.30
N GLU A 196 -4.16 22.32 -18.48
CA GLU A 196 -2.80 21.78 -18.59
C GLU A 196 -1.74 22.84 -18.25
N ALA A 197 -1.93 24.10 -18.67
CA ALA A 197 -1.00 25.18 -18.34
C ALA A 197 -0.96 25.51 -16.83
N ASP A 198 -2.09 25.42 -16.13
CA ASP A 198 -2.15 25.61 -14.68
C ASP A 198 -1.49 24.45 -13.93
N GLU A 199 -1.83 23.20 -14.26
CA GLU A 199 -1.18 22.00 -13.68
C GLU A 199 0.34 22.05 -13.88
N LEU A 200 0.78 22.49 -15.06
CA LEU A 200 2.18 22.65 -15.37
C LEU A 200 2.86 23.69 -14.47
N SER A 201 2.23 24.85 -14.30
CA SER A 201 2.78 25.95 -13.48
C SER A 201 2.95 25.50 -12.02
N GLN A 202 1.98 24.74 -11.51
CA GLN A 202 2.06 24.13 -10.19
C GLN A 202 3.21 23.12 -10.08
N ILE A 203 3.38 22.26 -11.08
CA ILE A 203 4.49 21.29 -11.11
C ILE A 203 5.86 22.00 -11.13
N HIS A 204 6.02 23.04 -11.96
CA HIS A 204 7.26 23.81 -12.00
C HIS A 204 7.58 24.47 -10.66
N SER A 205 6.58 25.04 -9.99
CA SER A 205 6.74 25.60 -8.64
C SER A 205 7.25 24.55 -7.65
N ILE A 206 6.75 23.31 -7.75
CA ILE A 206 7.17 22.23 -6.86
C ILE A 206 8.59 21.77 -7.18
N ILE A 207 8.94 21.59 -8.45
CA ILE A 207 10.30 21.21 -8.84
C ILE A 207 11.30 22.28 -8.38
N ASN A 208 11.00 23.55 -8.61
CA ASN A 208 11.86 24.67 -8.21
C ASN A 208 12.01 24.80 -6.68
N SER A 209 11.01 24.38 -5.91
CA SER A 209 11.09 24.35 -4.44
C SER A 209 11.68 23.06 -3.88
N THR A 210 11.92 22.05 -4.72
CA THR A 210 12.50 20.78 -4.29
C THR A 210 14.02 20.85 -4.37
N GLU A 211 14.65 21.11 -3.22
CA GLU A 211 16.10 21.02 -3.12
C GLU A 211 16.52 19.56 -2.91
N LEU A 212 17.23 18.99 -3.91
CA LEU A 212 17.79 17.65 -3.78
C LEU A 212 19.00 17.68 -2.85
N SER A 213 19.00 16.81 -1.85
CA SER A 213 20.13 16.63 -0.95
C SER A 213 21.07 15.53 -1.47
N ARG A 214 22.26 15.42 -0.87
CA ARG A 214 23.18 14.29 -1.13
C ARG A 214 22.78 13.01 -0.39
N GLU A 215 21.79 13.10 0.49
CA GLU A 215 21.30 11.95 1.24
C GLU A 215 20.40 11.07 0.37
N ARG A 216 20.22 9.81 0.75
CA ARG A 216 19.36 8.90 0.01
C ARG A 216 17.89 9.16 0.33
N ASP A 217 17.04 8.93 -0.66
CA ASP A 217 15.59 8.90 -0.49
C ASP A 217 15.19 7.93 0.65
N SER A 218 14.30 8.39 1.53
CA SER A 218 13.81 7.60 2.66
C SER A 218 12.29 7.47 2.62
N TRP A 219 11.81 6.26 2.88
CA TRP A 219 10.38 5.97 2.92
C TRP A 219 9.83 6.14 4.33
N ARG A 220 8.65 6.74 4.42
CA ARG A 220 7.85 6.89 5.64
C ARG A 220 6.49 6.23 5.47
N PHE A 221 6.04 5.57 6.52
CA PHE A 221 4.72 4.99 6.59
C PHE A 221 3.72 6.03 7.12
N THR A 222 2.70 6.39 6.34
CA THR A 222 1.85 7.56 6.64
C THR A 222 0.94 7.38 7.85
N LEU A 223 0.62 6.14 8.24
CA LEU A 223 -0.20 5.88 9.42
C LEU A 223 0.56 5.98 10.75
N ALA A 224 1.90 6.06 10.71
CA ALA A 224 2.72 6.12 11.90
C ALA A 224 3.40 7.50 12.03
N PRO A 225 3.35 8.14 13.21
CA PRO A 225 3.92 9.48 13.40
C PRO A 225 5.47 9.49 13.30
N ASP A 226 6.12 8.38 13.64
CA ASP A 226 7.56 8.16 13.47
C ASP A 226 7.93 7.74 12.04
N GLY A 227 6.94 7.48 11.19
CA GLY A 227 7.14 6.95 9.84
C GLY A 227 7.52 5.47 9.78
N GLU A 228 7.50 4.74 10.89
CA GLU A 228 7.85 3.32 10.92
C GLU A 228 6.65 2.42 10.63
N PHE A 229 6.88 1.37 9.84
CA PHE A 229 5.83 0.41 9.52
C PHE A 229 5.50 -0.49 10.72
N ARG A 230 4.24 -0.46 11.16
CA ARG A 230 3.71 -1.34 12.20
C ARG A 230 2.49 -2.11 11.69
N VAL A 231 2.54 -3.43 11.84
CA VAL A 231 1.49 -4.35 11.35
C VAL A 231 0.13 -4.05 11.99
N HIS A 232 0.10 -3.69 13.28
CA HIS A 232 -1.17 -3.42 13.98
C HIS A 232 -1.86 -2.16 13.44
N LEU A 233 -1.12 -1.10 13.07
CA LEU A 233 -1.70 0.13 12.53
C LEU A 233 -2.41 -0.09 11.20
N ILE A 234 -1.77 -0.79 10.25
CA ILE A 234 -2.40 -1.08 8.96
C ILE A 234 -3.58 -2.05 9.11
N ARG A 235 -3.48 -3.02 10.02
CA ARG A 235 -4.58 -3.94 10.34
C ARG A 235 -5.79 -3.19 10.85
N GLU A 236 -5.59 -2.32 11.83
CA GLU A 236 -6.66 -1.50 12.41
C GLU A 236 -7.28 -0.58 11.36
N TYR A 237 -6.46 0.00 10.48
CA TYR A 237 -6.95 0.84 9.39
C TYR A 237 -7.81 0.07 8.39
N ILE A 238 -7.41 -1.14 8.01
CA ILE A 238 -8.19 -2.05 7.16
C ILE A 238 -9.49 -2.46 7.86
N ASP A 239 -9.43 -2.83 9.14
CA ASP A 239 -10.59 -3.24 9.92
C ASP A 239 -11.62 -2.09 10.04
N LEU A 240 -11.18 -0.85 10.27
CA LEU A 240 -12.05 0.32 10.31
C LEU A 240 -12.76 0.56 8.98
N LYS A 241 -12.02 0.55 7.87
CA LYS A 241 -12.60 0.76 6.53
C LYS A 241 -13.56 -0.36 6.13
N ALA A 242 -13.25 -1.61 6.47
CA ALA A 242 -14.13 -2.73 6.22
C ALA A 242 -15.46 -2.62 6.99
N VAL A 243 -15.46 -2.07 8.20
CA VAL A 243 -16.70 -1.82 8.97
C VAL A 243 -17.51 -0.70 8.34
N THR A 244 -16.88 0.40 7.92
CA THR A 244 -17.58 1.54 7.29
C THR A 244 -18.27 1.16 5.98
N VAL A 245 -17.64 0.33 5.15
CA VAL A 245 -18.26 -0.16 3.89
C VAL A 245 -19.52 -0.96 4.17
N ILE A 246 -19.50 -1.81 5.20
CA ILE A 246 -20.67 -2.61 5.60
C ILE A 246 -21.80 -1.71 6.11
N SER A 247 -21.51 -0.67 6.88
CA SER A 247 -22.54 0.25 7.41
C SER A 247 -23.29 1.03 6.32
N LEU A 248 -22.65 1.32 5.19
CA LEU A 248 -23.26 2.06 4.07
C LEU A 248 -24.13 1.18 3.15
N GLU A 249 -24.03 -0.16 3.24
CA GLU A 249 -24.87 -1.08 2.46
C GLU A 249 -26.23 -1.39 3.13
N PHE A 250 -26.48 -0.86 4.33
CA PHE A 250 -27.70 -1.09 5.12
C PHE A 250 -28.52 0.17 5.43
N GLU A 251 -28.24 1.28 4.73
CA GLU A 251 -29.10 2.49 4.66
C GLU A 251 -29.75 2.59 3.28
#